data_AF-A0A2N3QLU2-F1
#
_entry.id   AF-A0A2N3QLU2-F1
#
_cell.length_a   1.000
_cell.length_b   1.000
_cell.length_c   1.000
_cell.angle_alpha   90.00
_cell.angle_beta   90.00
_cell.angle_gamma   90.00
#
_symmetry.space_group_name_H-M   'P 1'
#
loop_
_entity.id
_entity.type
_entity.pdbx_description
1 polymer ?
#
loop_
_entity_poly.entity_id
_entity_poly.type
_entity_poly.pdbx_seq_one_letter_code
_entity_poly.pdbx_strand_id
1 'polypeptide(L)'
;MVLRFWLCLPSETMFTSVFSDSMLSFVSASAWEWMMMAVISGLMWAVFVHLAYRRGELGLLLVPYAMMCVLGVRYFSIHHVGIILGYFILVLCALCRDRPLGMDDVPAWMKTIGGCLSLRMSQRDRSLVVVIGKCFGVLLLSISVYWNVCACVTDVLYPYSQARAVASLIKRGDLQGERMMSGWSRLPATNKQQQEWQGAYCGGGDDCIDFTTWIAPELILANPYFSKNLASNSFNDLSYLPFYQPAGQAEKDLESWKGEEEPALYFTLFQPFYFTEFGYNRDDYIKVNYVRIVRPWKDQRSVSTCSVYMRKDVYRKVFHKEAPNTLTVDVDIN
;
A
#
# COMPACT_ATOMS: atom_id res chain seq x y z
N MET A 1 -16.91 -5.87 9.42
CA MET A 1 -16.04 -5.21 8.42
C MET A 1 -16.79 -4.32 7.45
N VAL A 2 -17.90 -4.75 6.84
CA VAL A 2 -18.69 -3.91 5.91
C VAL A 2 -19.04 -2.54 6.49
N LEU A 3 -19.42 -2.46 7.77
CA LEU A 3 -19.71 -1.19 8.45
C LEU A 3 -18.52 -0.20 8.43
N ARG A 4 -17.27 -0.68 8.47
CA ARG A 4 -16.08 0.19 8.39
C ARG A 4 -15.99 0.90 7.04
N PHE A 5 -16.45 0.26 5.96
CA PHE A 5 -16.52 0.92 4.65
C PHE A 5 -17.48 2.11 4.68
N TRP A 6 -18.64 1.97 5.29
CA TRP A 6 -19.64 3.04 5.32
C TRP A 6 -19.28 4.16 6.29
N LEU A 7 -18.72 3.80 7.44
CA LEU A 7 -18.48 4.72 8.54
C LEU A 7 -17.13 5.44 8.47
N CYS A 8 -16.14 4.95 7.71
CA CYS A 8 -14.77 5.46 7.84
C CYS A 8 -14.12 5.81 6.52
N LEU A 9 -14.32 5.01 5.49
CA LEU A 9 -13.64 5.26 4.21
C LEU A 9 -14.04 6.59 3.56
N PRO A 10 -15.30 7.07 3.61
CA PRO A 10 -15.64 8.37 3.05
C PRO A 10 -14.83 9.49 3.71
N SER A 11 -14.78 9.57 5.03
CA SER A 11 -13.97 10.59 5.71
C SER A 11 -12.49 10.43 5.40
N GLU A 12 -11.99 9.19 5.33
CA GLU A 12 -10.58 8.90 5.07
C GLU A 12 -10.17 9.24 3.62
N THR A 13 -11.12 9.38 2.68
CA THR A 13 -10.79 9.84 1.33
C THR A 13 -10.44 11.32 1.24
N MET A 14 -10.96 12.17 2.15
CA MET A 14 -10.90 13.64 1.97
C MET A 14 -10.59 14.46 3.22
N PHE A 15 -10.93 13.99 4.42
CA PHE A 15 -10.98 14.85 5.62
C PHE A 15 -10.23 14.30 6.83
N THR A 16 -9.96 13.00 6.86
CA THR A 16 -9.24 12.36 7.98
C THR A 16 -7.95 11.71 7.50
N SER A 17 -6.95 11.63 8.38
CA SER A 17 -5.65 10.97 8.14
C SER A 17 -5.36 10.05 9.33
N VAL A 18 -6.26 9.09 9.58
CA VAL A 18 -6.17 8.20 10.76
C VAL A 18 -5.44 6.92 10.40
N PHE A 19 -5.69 6.39 9.21
CA PHE A 19 -5.14 5.10 8.81
C PHE A 19 -3.80 5.28 8.11
N SER A 20 -3.04 4.19 7.99
CA SER A 20 -1.82 4.08 7.18
C SER A 20 -1.95 2.88 6.25
N ASP A 21 -0.95 2.68 5.38
CA ASP A 21 -0.96 1.59 4.40
C ASP A 21 -1.00 0.21 5.08
N SER A 22 -2.20 -0.34 5.18
CA SER A 22 -2.52 -1.58 5.89
C SER A 22 -3.83 -2.14 5.34
N MET A 23 -4.09 -3.43 5.55
CA MET A 23 -5.39 -4.00 5.21
C MET A 23 -6.45 -3.47 6.16
N LEU A 24 -7.63 -3.09 5.65
CA LEU A 24 -8.73 -2.54 6.44
C LEU A 24 -9.17 -3.47 7.59
N SER A 25 -8.91 -4.78 7.44
CA SER A 25 -9.13 -5.80 8.46
C SER A 25 -8.30 -5.57 9.73
N PHE A 26 -7.05 -5.12 9.57
CA PHE A 26 -6.06 -4.98 10.64
C PHE A 26 -5.93 -3.56 11.18
N VAL A 27 -6.65 -2.61 10.57
CA VAL A 27 -6.66 -1.22 11.02
C VAL A 27 -7.24 -1.13 12.44
N SER A 28 -6.49 -0.44 13.30
CA SER A 28 -6.89 -0.03 14.63
C SER A 28 -6.86 1.49 14.73
N ALA A 29 -7.75 2.04 15.55
CA ALA A 29 -7.82 3.46 15.88
C ALA A 29 -8.44 3.60 17.26
N SER A 30 -8.20 4.73 17.92
CA SER A 30 -8.82 5.08 19.20
C SER A 30 -10.34 5.27 19.06
N ALA A 31 -11.06 5.16 20.17
CA ALA A 31 -12.51 5.35 20.18
C ALA A 31 -12.93 6.73 19.65
N TRP A 32 -12.15 7.76 19.95
CA TRP A 32 -12.37 9.12 19.46
C TRP A 32 -12.21 9.22 17.94
N GLU A 33 -11.16 8.64 17.38
CA GLU A 33 -10.92 8.64 15.93
C GLU A 33 -12.04 7.92 15.18
N TRP A 34 -12.48 6.76 15.68
CA TRP A 34 -13.63 6.04 15.10
C TRP A 34 -14.90 6.90 15.09
N MET A 35 -15.19 7.57 16.21
CA MET A 35 -16.36 8.43 16.31
C MET A 35 -16.27 9.61 15.34
N MET A 36 -15.12 10.29 15.28
CA MET A 36 -14.89 11.42 14.37
C MET A 36 -15.07 11.00 12.91
N MET A 37 -14.46 9.89 12.49
CA MET A 37 -14.60 9.36 11.13
C MET A 37 -16.05 9.01 10.80
N ALA A 38 -16.77 8.39 11.74
CA ALA A 38 -18.19 8.06 11.57
C ALA A 38 -19.07 9.29 11.37
N VAL A 39 -18.84 10.34 12.17
CA VAL A 39 -19.58 11.61 12.06
C VAL A 39 -19.30 12.27 10.71
N ILE A 40 -18.02 12.42 10.32
CA ILE A 40 -17.64 13.07 9.05
C ILE A 40 -18.17 12.26 7.86
N SER A 41 -18.02 10.93 7.88
CA SER A 41 -18.55 10.06 6.83
C SER A 41 -20.08 10.16 6.74
N GLY A 42 -20.77 10.23 7.88
CA GLY A 42 -22.22 10.45 7.93
C GLY A 42 -22.65 11.76 7.27
N LEU A 43 -21.92 12.85 7.53
CA LEU A 43 -22.17 14.14 6.89
C LEU A 43 -21.94 14.08 5.37
N MET A 44 -20.87 13.43 4.93
CA MET A 44 -20.61 13.22 3.51
C MET A 44 -21.74 12.43 2.87
N TRP A 45 -22.13 11.30 3.46
CA TRP A 45 -23.25 10.49 2.96
C TRP A 45 -24.55 11.29 2.88
N ALA A 46 -24.86 12.09 3.89
CA ALA A 46 -26.06 12.92 3.88
C ALA A 46 -26.08 13.87 2.67
N VAL A 47 -24.94 14.49 2.34
CA VAL A 47 -24.81 15.36 1.15
C VAL A 47 -24.97 14.54 -0.14
N PHE A 48 -24.18 13.47 -0.31
CA PHE A 48 -24.19 12.67 -1.54
C PHE A 48 -25.55 12.00 -1.79
N VAL A 49 -26.14 11.39 -0.77
CA VAL A 49 -27.46 10.75 -0.85
C VAL A 49 -28.54 11.78 -1.18
N HIS A 50 -28.50 12.96 -0.56
CA HIS A 50 -29.48 13.99 -0.84
C HIS A 50 -29.40 14.44 -2.31
N LEU A 51 -28.21 14.76 -2.79
CA LEU A 51 -28.00 15.17 -4.17
C LEU A 51 -28.39 14.07 -5.15
N ALA A 52 -27.95 12.83 -4.92
CA ALA A 52 -28.25 11.70 -5.78
C ALA A 52 -29.75 11.40 -5.82
N TYR A 53 -30.43 11.45 -4.67
CA TYR A 53 -31.89 11.30 -4.62
C TYR A 53 -32.60 12.40 -5.41
N ARG A 54 -32.22 13.68 -5.23
CA ARG A 54 -32.83 14.82 -5.94
C ARG A 54 -32.62 14.77 -7.44
N ARG A 55 -31.54 14.15 -7.89
CA ARG A 55 -31.20 14.00 -9.31
C ARG A 55 -31.63 12.67 -9.92
N GLY A 56 -32.25 11.77 -9.14
CA GLY A 56 -32.68 10.45 -9.62
C GLY A 56 -31.55 9.43 -9.80
N GLU A 57 -30.34 9.74 -9.33
CA GLU A 57 -29.11 8.96 -9.51
C GLU A 57 -28.70 8.19 -8.24
N LEU A 58 -29.65 7.96 -7.31
CA LEU A 58 -29.35 7.27 -6.05
C LEU A 58 -28.80 5.85 -6.27
N GLY A 59 -29.28 5.16 -7.31
CA GLY A 59 -28.77 3.85 -7.70
C GLY A 59 -27.29 3.89 -8.10
N LEU A 60 -26.88 4.93 -8.84
CA LEU A 60 -25.49 5.13 -9.26
C LEU A 60 -24.55 5.30 -8.07
N LEU A 61 -25.02 5.88 -6.96
CA LEU A 61 -24.25 6.09 -5.73
C LEU A 61 -24.24 4.86 -4.79
N LEU A 62 -25.38 4.21 -4.58
CA LEU A 62 -25.48 3.19 -3.54
C LEU A 62 -25.14 1.79 -4.04
N VAL A 63 -25.49 1.45 -5.29
CA VAL A 63 -25.30 0.09 -5.80
C VAL A 63 -23.81 -0.24 -6.00
N PRO A 64 -23.02 0.56 -6.73
CA PRO A 64 -21.59 0.27 -6.91
C PRO A 64 -20.82 0.31 -5.58
N TYR A 65 -21.15 1.27 -4.70
CA TYR A 65 -20.52 1.36 -3.39
C TYR A 65 -20.82 0.11 -2.53
N ALA A 66 -22.08 -0.33 -2.47
CA ALA A 66 -22.45 -1.52 -1.72
C ALA A 66 -21.77 -2.78 -2.27
N MET A 67 -21.67 -2.94 -3.59
CA MET A 67 -20.95 -4.06 -4.22
C MET A 67 -19.47 -4.02 -3.86
N MET A 68 -18.84 -2.85 -3.96
CA MET A 68 -17.44 -2.65 -3.56
C MET A 68 -17.22 -2.98 -2.09
N CYS A 69 -18.15 -2.64 -1.18
CA CYS A 69 -18.06 -3.02 0.22
C CYS A 69 -18.06 -4.54 0.42
N VAL A 70 -18.95 -5.26 -0.26
CA VAL A 70 -19.06 -6.72 -0.12
C VAL A 70 -17.79 -7.40 -0.65
N LEU A 71 -17.31 -6.98 -1.82
CA LEU A 71 -16.11 -7.55 -2.44
C LEU A 71 -14.83 -7.14 -1.71
N GLY A 72 -14.77 -5.89 -1.25
CA GLY A 72 -13.60 -5.27 -0.64
C GLY A 72 -13.31 -5.75 0.78
N VAL A 73 -14.28 -6.29 1.52
CA VAL A 73 -14.09 -6.76 2.90
C VAL A 73 -12.87 -7.68 3.06
N ARG A 74 -12.54 -8.48 2.04
CA ARG A 74 -11.44 -9.45 2.11
C ARG A 74 -10.13 -8.96 1.52
N TYR A 75 -10.16 -7.98 0.61
CA TYR A 75 -9.02 -7.63 -0.24
C TYR A 75 -8.67 -6.13 -0.23
N PHE A 76 -9.46 -5.30 0.45
CA PHE A 76 -9.26 -3.85 0.42
C PHE A 76 -8.15 -3.44 1.39
N SER A 77 -6.99 -3.14 0.82
CA SER A 77 -5.96 -2.34 1.47
C SER A 77 -6.32 -0.86 1.50
N ILE A 78 -5.92 -0.15 2.54
CA ILE A 78 -6.18 1.28 2.73
C ILE A 78 -5.57 2.13 1.60
N HIS A 79 -4.45 1.72 0.98
CA HIS A 79 -3.92 2.41 -0.21
C HIS A 79 -4.89 2.46 -1.39
N HIS A 80 -5.91 1.60 -1.44
CA HIS A 80 -6.97 1.66 -2.46
C HIS A 80 -8.03 2.75 -2.19
N VAL A 81 -7.92 3.52 -1.10
CA VAL A 81 -8.87 4.59 -0.75
C VAL A 81 -9.04 5.62 -1.89
N GLY A 82 -8.01 5.80 -2.73
CA GLY A 82 -8.09 6.65 -3.92
C GLY A 82 -9.16 6.21 -4.94
N ILE A 83 -9.47 4.92 -5.03
CA ILE A 83 -10.56 4.40 -5.89
C ILE A 83 -11.91 4.94 -5.42
N ILE A 84 -12.10 5.01 -4.10
CA ILE A 84 -13.34 5.52 -3.49
C ILE A 84 -13.47 7.02 -3.74
N LEU A 85 -12.37 7.77 -3.62
CA LEU A 85 -12.34 9.19 -3.97
C LEU A 85 -12.72 9.40 -5.44
N GLY A 86 -12.09 8.66 -6.36
CA GLY A 86 -12.40 8.71 -7.79
C GLY A 86 -13.86 8.38 -8.09
N TYR A 87 -14.43 7.41 -7.37
CA TYR A 87 -15.85 7.09 -7.46
C TYR A 87 -16.75 8.24 -7.00
N PHE A 88 -16.46 8.90 -5.88
CA PHE A 88 -17.24 10.07 -5.44
C PHE A 88 -17.14 11.23 -6.43
N ILE A 89 -15.96 11.47 -7.02
CA ILE A 89 -15.79 12.47 -8.09
C ILE A 89 -16.66 12.10 -9.30
N LEU A 90 -16.65 10.84 -9.73
CA LEU A 90 -17.48 10.36 -10.82
C LEU A 90 -18.97 10.57 -10.54
N VAL A 91 -19.43 10.27 -9.32
CA VAL A 91 -20.82 10.55 -8.92
C VAL A 91 -21.11 12.05 -9.00
N LEU A 92 -20.23 12.92 -8.48
CA LEU A 92 -20.43 14.38 -8.58
C LEU A 92 -20.51 14.84 -10.04
N CYS A 93 -19.64 14.34 -10.92
CA CYS A 93 -19.67 14.63 -12.34
C CYS A 93 -21.00 14.18 -12.98
N ALA A 94 -21.49 12.98 -12.65
CA ALA A 94 -22.77 12.50 -13.13
C ALA A 94 -23.94 13.37 -12.67
N LEU A 95 -23.95 13.78 -11.39
CA LEU A 95 -24.98 14.66 -10.82
C LEU A 95 -24.99 16.06 -11.47
N CYS A 96 -23.83 16.51 -11.95
CA CYS A 96 -23.66 17.80 -12.61
C CYS A 96 -23.72 17.72 -14.15
N ARG A 97 -23.93 16.54 -14.74
CA ARG A 97 -23.89 16.32 -16.20
C ARG A 97 -24.87 17.22 -16.94
N ASP A 98 -26.12 17.21 -16.50
CA ASP A 98 -27.21 17.84 -17.26
C ASP A 98 -27.49 19.27 -16.79
N ARG A 99 -27.21 19.58 -15.51
CA ARG A 99 -27.34 20.94 -14.96
C ARG A 99 -26.43 21.14 -13.74
N PRO A 100 -25.87 22.34 -13.55
CA PRO A 100 -25.04 22.65 -12.39
C PRO A 100 -25.82 22.51 -11.07
N LEU A 101 -25.08 22.42 -9.96
CA LEU A 101 -25.67 22.49 -8.62
C LEU A 101 -26.26 23.87 -8.37
N GLY A 102 -27.44 23.92 -7.77
CA GLY A 102 -28.16 25.16 -7.51
C GLY A 102 -29.00 25.11 -6.24
N MET A 103 -29.78 26.17 -6.01
CA MET A 103 -30.63 26.30 -4.81
C MET A 103 -31.75 25.24 -4.73
N ASP A 104 -32.07 24.61 -5.86
CA ASP A 104 -33.03 23.51 -5.90
C ASP A 104 -32.49 22.23 -5.25
N ASP A 105 -31.17 22.08 -5.19
CA ASP A 105 -30.50 20.94 -4.57
C ASP A 105 -30.28 21.12 -3.06
N VAL A 106 -30.56 22.32 -2.54
CA VAL A 106 -30.48 22.59 -1.11
C VAL A 106 -31.75 22.06 -0.43
N PRO A 107 -31.62 21.25 0.64
CA PRO A 107 -32.74 20.81 1.46
C PRO A 107 -33.68 21.95 1.86
N ALA A 108 -34.99 21.70 1.77
CA ALA A 108 -36.02 22.72 2.01
C ALA A 108 -35.91 23.38 3.40
N TRP A 109 -35.62 22.59 4.44
CA TRP A 109 -35.45 23.10 5.80
C TRP A 109 -34.28 24.09 5.91
N MET A 110 -33.17 23.88 5.19
CA MET A 110 -32.05 24.83 5.15
C MET A 110 -32.44 26.13 4.46
N LYS A 111 -33.26 26.05 3.40
CA LYS A 111 -33.80 27.25 2.73
C LYS A 111 -34.69 28.07 3.65
N THR A 112 -35.56 27.42 4.41
CA THR A 112 -36.44 28.08 5.38
C THR A 112 -35.65 28.78 6.48
N ILE A 113 -34.66 28.09 7.06
CA ILE A 113 -33.77 28.66 8.09
C ILE A 113 -32.96 29.83 7.52
N GLY A 114 -32.38 29.64 6.33
CA GLY A 114 -31.62 30.69 5.63
C GLY A 114 -32.46 31.91 5.31
N GLY A 115 -33.71 31.72 4.87
CA GLY A 115 -34.66 32.80 4.62
C GLY A 115 -34.97 33.59 5.90
N CYS A 116 -35.29 32.90 6.99
CA CYS A 116 -35.57 33.52 8.29
C CYS A 116 -34.37 34.30 8.85
N LEU A 117 -33.16 33.73 8.76
CA LEU A 117 -31.91 34.40 9.13
C LEU A 117 -31.67 35.63 8.24
N SER A 118 -31.83 35.49 6.93
CA SER A 118 -31.57 36.58 5.99
C SER A 118 -32.45 37.81 6.27
N LEU A 119 -33.72 37.62 6.65
CA LEU A 119 -34.65 38.71 6.99
C LEU A 119 -34.20 39.50 8.23
N ARG A 120 -33.45 38.88 9.13
CA ARG A 120 -32.93 39.51 10.36
C ARG A 120 -31.55 40.14 10.18
N MET A 121 -30.90 39.94 9.03
CA MET A 121 -29.52 40.34 8.78
C MET A 121 -29.44 41.57 7.87
N SER A 122 -28.59 42.53 8.21
CA SER A 122 -28.30 43.66 7.34
C SER A 122 -27.57 43.19 6.07
N GLN A 123 -27.54 44.03 5.03
CA GLN A 123 -26.81 43.73 3.80
C GLN A 123 -25.32 43.47 4.05
N ARG A 124 -24.73 44.17 5.04
CA ARG A 124 -23.35 43.97 5.47
C ARG A 124 -23.15 42.59 6.10
N ASP A 125 -24.07 42.16 6.96
CA ASP A 125 -23.98 40.86 7.64
C ASP A 125 -24.14 39.70 6.66
N ARG A 126 -25.04 39.84 5.68
CA ARG A 126 -25.20 38.83 4.61
C ARG A 126 -23.92 38.67 3.80
N SER A 127 -23.27 39.78 3.45
CA SER A 127 -21.99 39.75 2.75
C SER A 127 -20.90 39.07 3.58
N LEU A 128 -20.83 39.38 4.88
CA LEU A 128 -19.91 38.73 5.81
C LEU A 128 -20.13 37.21 5.89
N VAL A 129 -21.37 36.74 6.00
CA VAL A 129 -21.67 35.29 6.01
C VAL A 129 -21.18 34.59 4.75
N VAL A 130 -21.40 35.21 3.57
CA VAL A 130 -20.91 34.64 2.31
C VAL A 130 -19.38 34.57 2.29
N VAL A 131 -18.70 35.62 2.76
CA VAL A 131 -17.23 35.64 2.84
C VAL A 131 -16.72 34.57 3.81
N ILE A 132 -17.31 34.48 5.00
CA ILE A 132 -16.96 33.45 5.99
C ILE A 132 -17.18 32.05 5.41
N GLY A 133 -18.30 31.81 4.74
CA GLY A 133 -18.59 30.53 4.08
C GLY A 133 -17.55 30.18 3.01
N LYS A 134 -17.13 31.16 2.20
CA LYS A 134 -16.04 30.97 1.23
C LYS A 134 -14.71 30.64 1.91
N CYS A 135 -14.35 31.39 2.96
CA CYS A 135 -13.14 31.12 3.74
C CYS A 135 -13.16 29.72 4.36
N PHE A 136 -14.31 29.28 4.88
CA PHE A 136 -14.48 27.94 5.43
C PHE A 136 -14.36 26.85 4.34
N GLY A 137 -14.94 27.07 3.16
CA GLY A 137 -14.75 26.18 2.01
C GLY A 137 -13.29 26.07 1.59
N VAL A 138 -12.57 27.19 1.50
CA VAL A 138 -11.13 27.21 1.21
C VAL A 138 -10.33 26.48 2.30
N LEU A 139 -10.68 26.69 3.58
CA LEU A 139 -10.04 26.00 4.70
C LEU A 139 -10.19 24.48 4.59
N LEU A 140 -11.41 23.98 4.28
CA LEU A 140 -11.63 22.55 4.10
C LEU A 140 -10.82 21.98 2.92
N LEU A 141 -10.77 22.69 1.79
CA LEU A 141 -9.97 22.27 0.64
C LEU A 141 -8.46 22.32 0.92
N SER A 142 -8.01 23.24 1.78
CA SER A 142 -6.60 23.40 2.13
C SER A 142 -6.01 22.15 2.82
N ILE A 143 -6.83 21.33 3.48
CA ILE A 143 -6.40 20.06 4.09
C ILE A 143 -5.84 19.12 3.01
N SER A 144 -6.57 18.94 1.91
CA SER A 144 -6.12 18.09 0.80
C SER A 144 -4.89 18.67 0.10
N VAL A 145 -4.84 20.00 -0.07
CA VAL A 145 -3.66 20.69 -0.63
C VAL A 145 -2.44 20.46 0.27
N TYR A 146 -2.58 20.61 1.58
CA TYR A 146 -1.52 20.38 2.56
C TYR A 146 -0.98 18.94 2.45
N TRP A 147 -1.86 17.93 2.43
CA TRP A 147 -1.45 16.53 2.27
C TRP A 147 -0.70 16.28 0.96
N ASN A 148 -1.18 16.84 -0.15
CA ASN A 148 -0.49 16.71 -1.44
C ASN A 148 0.88 17.37 -1.41
N VAL A 149 1.02 18.56 -0.80
CA VAL A 149 2.33 19.20 -0.64
C VAL A 149 3.26 18.32 0.21
N CYS A 150 2.81 17.78 1.34
CA CYS A 150 3.60 16.88 2.17
C CYS A 150 4.05 15.61 1.42
N ALA A 151 3.15 14.99 0.66
CA ALA A 151 3.46 13.82 -0.14
C ALA A 151 4.46 14.14 -1.25
N CYS A 152 4.25 15.22 -2.01
CA CYS A 152 5.17 15.66 -3.07
C CYS A 152 6.55 16.02 -2.52
N VAL A 153 6.62 16.75 -1.41
CA VAL A 153 7.91 17.07 -0.76
C VAL A 153 8.62 15.79 -0.34
N THR A 154 7.90 14.81 0.20
CA THR A 154 8.49 13.51 0.57
C THR A 154 9.03 12.76 -0.64
N ASP A 155 8.27 12.70 -1.74
CA ASP A 155 8.67 12.01 -2.98
C ASP A 155 9.87 12.67 -3.68
N VAL A 156 10.01 14.00 -3.56
CA VAL A 156 11.16 14.74 -4.09
C VAL A 156 12.40 14.53 -3.22
N LEU A 157 12.24 14.57 -1.89
CA LEU A 157 13.38 14.53 -0.97
C LEU A 157 13.90 13.12 -0.71
N TYR A 158 13.06 12.10 -0.84
CA TYR A 158 13.40 10.74 -0.43
C TYR A 158 13.08 9.72 -1.52
N PRO A 159 13.84 8.62 -1.61
CA PRO A 159 13.51 7.54 -2.50
C PRO A 159 12.22 6.83 -2.02
N TYR A 160 11.18 6.88 -2.84
CA TYR A 160 9.94 6.14 -2.61
C TYR A 160 10.13 4.61 -2.76
N SER A 161 10.98 4.21 -3.70
CA SER A 161 11.22 2.81 -4.06
C SER A 161 12.72 2.50 -4.04
N GLN A 162 13.02 1.26 -3.65
CA GLN A 162 14.36 0.70 -3.58
C GLN A 162 14.94 0.27 -4.93
N ALA A 163 14.14 0.27 -6.00
CA ALA A 163 14.53 -0.18 -7.34
C ALA A 163 15.85 0.42 -7.84
N ARG A 164 16.00 1.75 -7.73
CA ARG A 164 17.19 2.48 -8.19
C ARG A 164 18.44 2.08 -7.40
N ALA A 165 18.31 1.92 -6.09
CA ALA A 165 19.42 1.54 -5.23
C ALA A 165 19.87 0.10 -5.48
N VAL A 166 18.92 -0.84 -5.67
CA VAL A 166 19.23 -2.22 -6.07
C VAL A 166 19.92 -2.25 -7.44
N ALA A 167 19.40 -1.51 -8.42
CA ALA A 167 20.02 -1.42 -9.73
C ALA A 167 21.43 -0.83 -9.69
N SER A 168 21.65 0.20 -8.86
CA SER A 168 22.98 0.80 -8.63
C SER A 168 23.94 -0.22 -7.98
N LEU A 169 23.48 -0.96 -6.97
CA LEU A 169 24.27 -2.01 -6.30
C LEU A 169 24.73 -3.08 -7.29
N ILE A 170 23.81 -3.58 -8.11
CA ILE A 170 24.09 -4.63 -9.09
C ILE A 170 25.08 -4.14 -10.14
N LYS A 171 24.89 -2.91 -10.66
CA LYS A 171 25.79 -2.31 -11.66
C LYS A 171 27.18 -2.04 -11.09
N ARG A 172 27.27 -1.57 -9.85
CA ARG A 172 28.54 -1.27 -9.17
C ARG A 172 29.43 -2.50 -9.03
N GLY A 173 28.83 -3.64 -8.69
CA GLY A 173 29.58 -4.89 -8.51
C GLY A 173 29.66 -5.80 -9.73
N ASP A 174 29.13 -5.37 -10.89
CA ASP A 174 28.90 -6.24 -12.05
C ASP A 174 28.25 -7.58 -11.66
N LEU A 175 27.15 -7.48 -10.92
CA LEU A 175 26.47 -8.63 -10.30
C LEU A 175 25.36 -9.20 -11.19
N GLN A 176 25.18 -8.69 -12.42
CA GLN A 176 24.10 -9.14 -13.28
C GLN A 176 24.22 -10.64 -13.62
N GLY A 177 25.43 -11.18 -13.70
CA GLY A 177 25.69 -12.61 -13.92
C GLY A 177 25.53 -13.50 -12.68
N GLU A 178 25.46 -12.90 -11.49
CA GLU A 178 25.48 -13.63 -10.22
C GLU A 178 24.08 -14.18 -9.88
N ARG A 179 24.03 -15.29 -9.15
CA ARG A 179 22.77 -15.86 -8.66
C ARG A 179 22.18 -14.98 -7.56
N MET A 180 21.05 -14.36 -7.84
CA MET A 180 20.28 -13.54 -6.90
C MET A 180 18.98 -14.26 -6.55
N MET A 181 18.86 -14.68 -5.30
CA MET A 181 17.72 -15.45 -4.84
C MET A 181 16.81 -14.61 -3.96
N SER A 182 15.50 -14.75 -4.19
CA SER A 182 14.47 -14.25 -3.29
C SER A 182 14.21 -15.24 -2.16
N GLY A 183 13.96 -14.74 -0.96
CA GLY A 183 13.29 -15.53 0.08
C GLY A 183 11.90 -15.96 -0.34
N TRP A 184 11.41 -17.05 0.25
CA TRP A 184 10.02 -17.49 0.12
C TRP A 184 9.32 -17.42 1.47
N SER A 185 7.99 -17.33 1.48
CA SER A 185 7.25 -17.20 2.73
C SER A 185 6.87 -18.56 3.30
N ARG A 186 7.30 -18.86 4.54
CA ARG A 186 6.80 -20.00 5.32
C ARG A 186 5.76 -19.51 6.32
N LEU A 187 4.50 -19.90 6.13
CA LEU A 187 3.39 -19.48 6.99
C LEU A 187 2.88 -20.66 7.82
N PRO A 188 2.57 -20.46 9.12
CA PRO A 188 1.93 -21.49 9.92
C PRO A 188 0.54 -21.79 9.35
N ALA A 189 0.20 -23.07 9.26
CA ALA A 189 -1.06 -23.50 8.66
C ALA A 189 -1.59 -24.74 9.37
N THR A 190 -2.90 -24.76 9.60
CA THR A 190 -3.62 -25.94 10.08
C THR A 190 -3.79 -26.98 8.97
N ASN A 191 -3.99 -28.24 9.33
CA ASN A 191 -4.27 -29.33 8.37
C ASN A 191 -5.42 -28.99 7.41
N LYS A 192 -6.45 -28.30 7.89
CA LYS A 192 -7.57 -27.87 7.05
C LYS A 192 -7.14 -26.83 6.01
N GLN A 193 -6.34 -25.84 6.41
CA GLN A 193 -5.81 -24.84 5.49
C GLN A 193 -4.88 -25.50 4.47
N GLN A 194 -4.01 -26.42 4.89
CA GLN A 194 -3.14 -27.16 3.99
C GLN A 194 -3.93 -27.94 2.92
N GLN A 195 -5.04 -28.57 3.28
CA GLN A 195 -5.93 -29.26 2.34
C GLN A 195 -6.62 -28.29 1.36
N GLU A 196 -7.03 -27.10 1.82
CA GLU A 196 -7.62 -26.07 0.95
C GLU A 196 -6.64 -25.57 -0.13
N TRP A 197 -5.34 -25.55 0.17
CA TRP A 197 -4.29 -25.15 -0.76
C TRP A 197 -3.80 -26.28 -1.70
N GLN A 198 -4.48 -27.44 -1.72
CA GLN A 198 -4.26 -28.58 -2.63
C GLN A 198 -2.78 -28.83 -2.95
N GLY A 199 -2.03 -29.51 -2.07
CA GLY A 199 -0.60 -29.75 -2.26
C GLY A 199 0.30 -28.78 -1.48
N ALA A 200 -0.15 -28.43 -0.27
CA ALA A 200 0.67 -27.78 0.74
C ALA A 200 1.94 -28.60 0.99
N TYR A 201 3.08 -28.01 0.62
CA TYR A 201 4.39 -28.51 0.98
C TYR A 201 4.95 -27.62 2.08
N CYS A 202 5.59 -28.25 3.06
CA CYS A 202 6.29 -27.60 4.14
C CYS A 202 7.63 -28.30 4.32
N GLY A 203 8.73 -27.64 3.92
CA GLY A 203 10.07 -28.14 4.18
C GLY A 203 10.41 -28.16 5.68
N GLY A 204 9.60 -27.53 6.51
CA GLY A 204 9.76 -27.44 7.98
C GLY A 204 8.95 -28.46 8.80
N GLY A 205 8.21 -29.39 8.20
CA GLY A 205 7.37 -30.37 8.90
C GLY A 205 5.87 -30.27 8.58
N ASP A 206 4.99 -30.64 9.51
CA ASP A 206 3.55 -30.80 9.21
C ASP A 206 2.68 -29.57 9.52
N ASP A 207 3.23 -28.46 10.03
CA ASP A 207 2.46 -27.33 10.58
C ASP A 207 2.58 -26.03 9.75
N CYS A 208 2.98 -26.11 8.47
CA CYS A 208 3.21 -24.92 7.65
C CYS A 208 2.84 -25.07 6.18
N ILE A 209 2.91 -23.96 5.43
CA ILE A 209 2.87 -23.92 3.96
C ILE A 209 4.01 -23.02 3.49
N ASP A 210 4.82 -23.53 2.57
CA ASP A 210 5.83 -22.76 1.84
C ASP A 210 5.22 -22.14 0.57
N PHE A 211 5.30 -20.82 0.45
CA PHE A 211 4.90 -20.05 -0.73
C PHE A 211 6.13 -19.62 -1.52
N THR A 212 6.60 -20.50 -2.41
CA THR A 212 7.81 -20.32 -3.23
C THR A 212 7.62 -19.35 -4.40
N THR A 213 6.38 -19.16 -4.84
CA THR A 213 6.07 -18.23 -5.94
C THR A 213 6.02 -16.76 -5.50
N TRP A 214 6.03 -16.49 -4.18
CA TRP A 214 5.99 -15.15 -3.61
C TRP A 214 7.40 -14.60 -3.41
N ILE A 215 7.95 -14.02 -4.47
CA ILE A 215 9.30 -13.47 -4.49
C ILE A 215 9.38 -12.03 -3.96
N ALA A 216 10.60 -11.59 -3.64
CA ALA A 216 10.95 -10.35 -3.03
C ALA A 216 10.73 -9.19 -4.03
N PRO A 217 9.94 -8.18 -3.66
CA PRO A 217 9.57 -7.09 -4.57
C PRO A 217 10.79 -6.29 -5.05
N GLU A 218 11.89 -6.29 -4.30
CA GLU A 218 13.16 -5.63 -4.64
C GLU A 218 13.65 -5.99 -6.05
N LEU A 219 13.66 -7.28 -6.37
CA LEU A 219 14.17 -7.79 -7.64
C LEU A 219 13.19 -7.48 -8.78
N ILE A 220 11.88 -7.65 -8.54
CA ILE A 220 10.83 -7.31 -9.52
C ILE A 220 10.92 -5.83 -9.90
N LEU A 221 11.06 -4.94 -8.91
CA LEU A 221 11.10 -3.50 -9.14
C LEU A 221 12.40 -3.05 -9.83
N ALA A 222 13.49 -3.80 -9.67
CA ALA A 222 14.77 -3.53 -10.32
C ALA A 222 14.88 -4.15 -11.73
N ASN A 223 14.08 -5.16 -12.09
CA ASN A 223 14.09 -5.81 -13.39
C ASN A 223 14.08 -4.86 -14.60
N PRO A 224 13.29 -3.76 -14.64
CA PRO A 224 13.28 -2.84 -15.77
C PRO A 224 14.63 -2.17 -16.10
N TYR A 225 15.61 -2.21 -15.20
CA TYR A 225 16.95 -1.67 -15.42
C TYR A 225 17.90 -2.65 -16.14
N PHE A 226 17.47 -3.89 -16.40
CA PHE A 226 18.29 -4.98 -16.92
C PHE A 226 17.57 -5.71 -18.06
N SER A 227 18.34 -6.40 -18.90
CA SER A 227 17.85 -7.15 -20.06
C SER A 227 17.32 -8.55 -19.74
N LYS A 228 17.44 -8.98 -18.48
CA LYS A 228 17.02 -10.31 -18.01
C LYS A 228 16.41 -10.20 -16.63
N ASN A 229 15.64 -11.22 -16.26
CA ASN A 229 15.11 -11.34 -14.91
C ASN A 229 16.25 -11.49 -13.90
N LEU A 230 16.18 -10.73 -12.81
CA LEU A 230 17.19 -10.76 -11.77
C LEU A 230 16.98 -11.92 -10.79
N ALA A 231 15.72 -12.29 -10.53
CA ALA A 231 15.39 -13.33 -9.57
C ALA A 231 15.63 -14.73 -10.17
N SER A 232 16.69 -15.41 -9.70
CA SER A 232 17.05 -16.75 -10.17
C SER A 232 16.00 -17.81 -9.84
N ASN A 233 15.22 -17.59 -8.79
CA ASN A 233 14.21 -18.51 -8.30
C ASN A 233 12.78 -18.03 -8.58
N SER A 234 12.59 -17.22 -9.63
CA SER A 234 11.26 -16.82 -10.06
C SER A 234 10.52 -18.01 -10.71
N PHE A 235 9.25 -18.19 -10.34
CA PHE A 235 8.40 -19.21 -10.94
C PHE A 235 8.26 -18.96 -12.44
N ASN A 236 8.63 -19.94 -13.28
CA ASN A 236 8.59 -19.86 -14.75
C ASN A 236 9.25 -18.60 -15.35
N ASP A 237 10.33 -18.11 -14.72
CA ASP A 237 11.02 -16.88 -15.15
C ASP A 237 10.11 -15.64 -15.23
N LEU A 238 9.06 -15.60 -14.41
CA LEU A 238 8.14 -14.47 -14.38
C LEU A 238 8.84 -13.22 -13.80
N SER A 239 8.65 -12.10 -14.47
CA SER A 239 9.13 -10.78 -14.01
C SER A 239 8.15 -10.08 -13.06
N TYR A 240 7.14 -10.78 -12.55
CA TYR A 240 6.10 -10.28 -11.65
C TYR A 240 5.73 -11.34 -10.61
N LEU A 241 5.04 -10.91 -9.54
CA LEU A 241 4.62 -11.81 -8.47
C LEU A 241 3.26 -12.46 -8.80
N PRO A 242 3.19 -13.79 -8.98
CA PRO A 242 1.91 -14.49 -9.09
C PRO A 242 1.28 -14.66 -7.70
N PHE A 243 0.02 -14.26 -7.56
CA PHE A 243 -0.77 -14.49 -6.33
C PHE A 243 -1.40 -15.90 -6.27
N TYR A 244 -0.78 -16.87 -6.96
CA TYR A 244 -1.20 -18.27 -6.92
C TYR A 244 0.04 -19.17 -6.86
N GLN A 245 -0.15 -20.37 -6.31
CA GLN A 245 0.86 -21.42 -6.29
C GLN A 245 0.22 -22.73 -6.75
N PRO A 246 0.74 -23.38 -7.81
CA PRO A 246 0.27 -24.69 -8.21
C PRO A 246 0.52 -25.77 -7.14
N ALA A 247 -0.34 -26.79 -7.12
CA ALA A 247 -0.20 -27.95 -6.25
C ALA A 247 1.18 -28.62 -6.37
N GLY A 248 1.87 -28.82 -5.25
CA GLY A 248 3.20 -29.46 -5.22
C GLY A 248 4.32 -28.64 -5.87
N GLN A 249 4.07 -27.36 -6.22
CA GLN A 249 5.12 -26.51 -6.80
C GLN A 249 6.24 -26.21 -5.81
N ALA A 250 5.89 -25.95 -4.55
CA ALA A 250 6.87 -25.60 -3.53
C ALA A 250 7.88 -26.73 -3.25
N GLU A 251 7.45 -27.99 -3.29
CA GLU A 251 8.36 -29.15 -3.19
C GLU A 251 9.38 -29.16 -4.32
N LYS A 252 8.89 -29.06 -5.56
CA LYS A 252 9.73 -29.05 -6.76
C LYS A 252 10.71 -27.88 -6.78
N ASP A 253 10.24 -26.70 -6.39
CA ASP A 253 11.06 -25.50 -6.30
C ASP A 253 12.19 -25.70 -5.28
N LEU A 254 11.85 -26.16 -4.07
CA LEU A 254 12.83 -26.36 -3.00
C LEU A 254 13.84 -27.46 -3.32
N GLU A 255 13.41 -28.57 -3.94
CA GLU A 255 14.31 -29.62 -4.43
C GLU A 255 15.24 -29.10 -5.53
N SER A 256 14.72 -28.32 -6.49
CA SER A 256 15.53 -27.72 -7.55
C SER A 256 16.58 -26.77 -6.96
N TRP A 257 16.18 -25.90 -6.03
CA TRP A 257 17.07 -24.88 -5.49
C TRP A 257 18.15 -25.44 -4.57
N LYS A 258 17.91 -26.61 -3.93
CA LYS A 258 18.91 -27.34 -3.10
C LYS A 258 20.15 -27.76 -3.90
N GLY A 259 20.00 -28.03 -5.19
CA GLY A 259 21.09 -28.51 -6.05
C GLY A 259 21.95 -27.41 -6.68
N GLU A 260 21.63 -26.14 -6.44
CA GLU A 260 22.30 -25.00 -7.07
C GLU A 260 23.38 -24.38 -6.17
N GLU A 261 24.35 -23.68 -6.78
CA GLU A 261 25.40 -22.95 -6.05
C GLU A 261 24.82 -21.88 -5.13
N GLU A 262 25.40 -21.68 -3.95
CA GLU A 262 25.00 -20.63 -3.01
C GLU A 262 24.80 -19.25 -3.68
N PRO A 263 23.67 -18.57 -3.44
CA PRO A 263 23.38 -17.30 -4.08
C PRO A 263 24.32 -16.18 -3.59
N ALA A 264 24.80 -15.35 -4.51
CA ALA A 264 25.62 -14.18 -4.19
C ALA A 264 24.85 -13.16 -3.32
N LEU A 265 23.55 -13.04 -3.58
CA LEU A 265 22.64 -12.12 -2.90
C LEU A 265 21.33 -12.82 -2.55
N TYR A 266 20.87 -12.60 -1.33
CA TYR A 266 19.60 -13.12 -0.83
C TYR A 266 18.69 -11.97 -0.39
N PHE A 267 17.58 -11.79 -1.12
CA PHE A 267 16.59 -10.74 -0.88
C PHE A 267 15.44 -11.30 -0.02
N THR A 268 15.48 -11.04 1.29
CA THR A 268 14.45 -11.52 2.21
C THR A 268 14.44 -10.75 3.53
N LEU A 269 13.36 -10.92 4.30
CA LEU A 269 13.36 -10.74 5.75
C LEU A 269 14.04 -11.96 6.40
N PHE A 270 14.99 -11.77 7.30
CA PHE A 270 15.76 -12.88 7.90
C PHE A 270 14.87 -14.01 8.41
N GLN A 271 15.03 -15.22 7.87
CA GLN A 271 14.49 -16.42 8.47
C GLN A 271 15.60 -17.47 8.55
N PRO A 272 15.90 -18.03 9.75
CA PRO A 272 17.01 -18.96 9.94
C PRO A 272 16.92 -20.20 9.03
N PHE A 273 15.70 -20.64 8.71
CA PHE A 273 15.50 -21.88 7.97
C PHE A 273 16.04 -21.84 6.54
N TYR A 274 16.16 -20.67 5.91
CA TYR A 274 16.72 -20.57 4.56
C TYR A 274 18.12 -21.15 4.47
N PHE A 275 18.94 -20.91 5.50
CA PHE A 275 20.31 -21.41 5.57
C PHE A 275 20.32 -22.90 5.91
N THR A 276 19.49 -23.34 6.86
CA THR A 276 19.47 -24.75 7.26
C THR A 276 18.88 -25.67 6.19
N GLU A 277 17.86 -25.23 5.46
CA GLU A 277 17.16 -26.00 4.42
C GLU A 277 18.08 -26.31 3.23
N PHE A 278 18.96 -25.38 2.86
CA PHE A 278 19.91 -25.54 1.77
C PHE A 278 21.34 -25.87 2.21
N GLY A 279 21.58 -25.96 3.53
CA GLY A 279 22.92 -26.21 4.07
C GLY A 279 23.89 -25.05 3.88
N TYR A 280 23.40 -23.84 3.61
CA TYR A 280 24.25 -22.66 3.44
C TYR A 280 24.85 -22.21 4.76
N ASN A 281 26.10 -21.75 4.71
CA ASN A 281 26.75 -21.21 5.89
C ASN A 281 26.33 -19.76 6.13
N ARG A 282 25.59 -19.52 7.22
CA ARG A 282 25.17 -18.16 7.61
C ARG A 282 26.35 -17.21 7.77
N ASP A 283 27.52 -17.70 8.20
CA ASP A 283 28.69 -16.87 8.45
C ASP A 283 29.34 -16.33 7.16
N ASP A 284 28.98 -16.87 6.00
CA ASP A 284 29.46 -16.40 4.71
C ASP A 284 28.71 -15.15 4.23
N TYR A 285 27.63 -14.76 4.93
CA TYR A 285 26.78 -13.62 4.57
C TYR A 285 26.86 -12.48 5.58
N ILE A 286 26.74 -11.27 5.05
CA ILE A 286 26.58 -10.03 5.82
C ILE A 286 25.29 -9.33 5.40
N LYS A 287 24.55 -8.77 6.35
CA LYS A 287 23.36 -7.97 6.03
C LYS A 287 23.80 -6.56 5.62
N VAL A 288 23.51 -6.19 4.39
CA VAL A 288 23.84 -4.88 3.83
C VAL A 288 22.58 -4.04 3.74
N ASN A 289 22.51 -2.97 4.53
CA ASN A 289 21.47 -1.96 4.43
C ASN A 289 21.88 -0.95 3.36
N TYR A 290 21.12 -0.87 2.28
CA TYR A 290 21.57 -0.18 1.07
C TYR A 290 20.75 1.06 0.71
N VAL A 291 19.55 1.20 1.24
CA VAL A 291 18.75 2.42 1.07
C VAL A 291 17.74 2.55 2.19
N ARG A 292 17.50 3.79 2.60
CA ARG A 292 16.37 4.15 3.46
C ARG A 292 15.30 4.78 2.59
N ILE A 293 14.17 4.10 2.47
CA ILE A 293 13.00 4.60 1.75
C ILE A 293 12.05 5.33 2.70
N VAL A 294 11.37 6.33 2.16
CA VAL A 294 10.33 7.06 2.89
C VAL A 294 9.08 7.07 2.02
N ARG A 295 8.01 6.47 2.50
CA ARG A 295 6.72 6.42 1.81
C ARG A 295 5.78 7.43 2.44
N PRO A 296 5.28 8.42 1.68
CA PRO A 296 4.28 9.34 2.19
C PRO A 296 2.93 8.66 2.36
N TRP A 297 2.20 9.09 3.37
CA TRP A 297 0.78 8.82 3.52
C TRP A 297 0.10 10.09 4.03
N LYS A 298 -0.46 10.89 3.11
CA LYS A 298 -0.99 12.22 3.41
C LYS A 298 0.10 13.11 4.07
N ASP A 299 -0.10 13.51 5.31
CA ASP A 299 0.86 14.25 6.14
C ASP A 299 1.79 13.35 6.96
N GLN A 300 1.54 12.04 6.98
CA GLN A 300 2.37 11.06 7.65
C GLN A 300 3.44 10.50 6.71
N ARG A 301 4.46 9.88 7.29
CA ARG A 301 5.52 9.19 6.56
C ARG A 301 5.89 7.88 7.25
N SER A 302 6.06 6.83 6.46
CA SER A 302 6.63 5.57 6.92
C SER A 302 8.07 5.45 6.42
N VAL A 303 8.99 5.15 7.33
CA VAL A 303 10.41 4.99 7.01
C VAL A 303 10.76 3.51 7.09
N SER A 304 11.46 3.00 6.09
CA SER A 304 11.94 1.62 6.09
C SER A 304 13.36 1.54 5.56
N THR A 305 14.17 0.67 6.16
CA THR A 305 15.52 0.37 5.68
C THR A 305 15.45 -0.90 4.85
N CYS A 306 15.85 -0.80 3.59
CA CYS A 306 15.94 -1.95 2.69
C CYS A 306 17.32 -2.59 2.86
N SER A 307 17.32 -3.92 2.94
CA SER A 307 18.52 -4.70 3.20
C SER A 307 18.58 -5.95 2.34
N VAL A 308 19.79 -6.40 2.04
CA VAL A 308 20.07 -7.66 1.34
C VAL A 308 21.11 -8.44 2.12
N TYR A 309 21.01 -9.77 2.13
CA TYR A 309 22.09 -10.61 2.60
C TYR A 309 23.06 -10.82 1.44
N MET A 310 24.30 -10.39 1.63
CA MET A 310 25.33 -10.42 0.62
C MET A 310 26.46 -11.33 1.08
N ARG A 311 26.92 -12.21 0.20
CA ARG A 311 28.08 -13.07 0.48
C ARG A 311 29.34 -12.20 0.66
N LYS A 312 30.22 -12.55 1.60
CA LYS A 312 31.36 -11.70 2.00
C LYS A 312 32.36 -11.45 0.87
N ASP A 313 32.56 -12.42 -0.02
CA ASP A 313 33.36 -12.28 -1.24
C ASP A 313 32.73 -11.27 -2.21
N VAL A 314 31.41 -11.30 -2.37
CA VAL A 314 30.63 -10.34 -3.18
C VAL A 314 30.73 -8.94 -2.57
N TYR A 315 30.66 -8.82 -1.24
CA TYR A 315 30.89 -7.55 -0.54
C TYR A 315 32.27 -6.98 -0.87
N ARG A 316 33.31 -7.83 -0.83
CA ARG A 316 34.68 -7.44 -1.19
C ARG A 316 34.78 -7.00 -2.66
N LYS A 317 34.09 -7.68 -3.57
CA LYS A 317 34.00 -7.33 -5.00
C LYS A 317 33.35 -5.95 -5.21
N VAL A 318 32.23 -5.68 -4.53
CA VAL A 318 31.43 -4.45 -4.70
C VAL A 318 32.07 -3.22 -4.03
N PHE A 319 32.62 -3.38 -2.83
CA PHE A 319 33.07 -2.27 -1.99
C PHE A 319 34.60 -2.16 -1.89
N HIS A 320 35.35 -3.06 -2.54
CA HIS A 320 36.81 -3.12 -2.54
C HIS A 320 37.44 -3.09 -1.14
N LYS A 321 36.77 -3.70 -0.17
CA LYS A 321 37.21 -3.80 1.23
C LYS A 321 36.64 -5.04 1.90
N GLU A 322 37.26 -5.47 2.98
CA GLU A 322 36.77 -6.60 3.77
C GLU A 322 35.40 -6.31 4.38
N ALA A 323 34.56 -7.34 4.44
CA ALA A 323 33.31 -7.29 5.18
C ALA A 323 33.64 -7.08 6.67
N PRO A 324 33.01 -6.11 7.35
CA PRO A 324 33.17 -5.93 8.78
C PRO A 324 32.83 -7.20 9.55
N ASN A 325 33.42 -7.38 10.74
CA ASN A 325 33.06 -8.45 11.67
C ASN A 325 31.69 -8.23 12.36
N THR A 326 30.84 -7.38 11.79
CA THR A 326 29.47 -7.12 12.26
C THR A 326 28.47 -7.89 11.41
N LEU A 327 27.31 -8.22 11.99
CA LEU A 327 26.24 -8.93 11.27
C LEU A 327 25.50 -8.02 10.27
N THR A 328 25.58 -6.70 10.44
CA THR A 328 24.89 -5.69 9.62
C THR A 328 25.80 -4.50 9.34
N VAL A 329 25.68 -3.93 8.14
CA VAL A 329 26.45 -2.77 7.67
C VAL A 329 25.56 -1.84 6.86
N ASP A 330 25.65 -0.54 7.13
CA ASP A 330 25.06 0.49 6.30
C ASP A 330 26.04 0.91 5.19
N VAL A 331 25.55 0.96 3.96
CA VAL A 331 26.33 1.39 2.79
C VAL A 331 25.60 2.50 2.06
N ASP A 332 26.37 3.44 1.53
CA ASP A 332 25.85 4.45 0.61
C ASP A 332 26.02 3.95 -0.83
N ILE A 333 24.90 3.84 -1.55
CA ILE A 333 24.84 3.36 -2.94
C ILE A 333 24.36 4.46 -3.89
N ASN A 334 24.45 5.72 -3.45
CA ASN A 334 24.20 6.88 -4.32
C ASN A 334 25.27 7.07 -5.39
#